data_AF-A0A963QC81-F1
#
_entry.id   AF-A0A963QC81-F1
#
_cell.length_a   1.000
_cell.length_b   1.000
_cell.length_c   1.000
_cell.angle_alpha   90.00
_cell.angle_beta   90.00
_cell.angle_gamma   90.00
#
_symmetry.space_group_name_H-M   'P 1'
#
loop_
_entity.id
_entity.type
_entity.pdbx_description
1 polymer ?
#
loop_
_entity_poly.entity_id
_entity_poly.type
_entity_poly.pdbx_seq_one_letter_code
_entity_poly.pdbx_strand_id
1 'polypeptide(L)'
;HELADKGVRVQAVLPGATATEFWATGGLPVEHLPAQIVMRAEDLVDAALLGFDRGEKVTIPSLHPVESWNRYEAARRAMAEHLSS
;
A
#
# COMPACT_ATOMS: atom_id res chain seq x y z
N HIS A 1 4.88 16.81 -12.18
CA HIS A 1 5.62 15.53 -12.19
C HIS A 1 7.07 15.83 -11.89
N GLU A 2 7.57 15.56 -10.68
CA GLU A 2 8.91 15.98 -10.27
C GLU A 2 10.04 15.09 -10.82
N LEU A 3 9.72 13.83 -11.17
CA LEU A 3 10.69 12.80 -11.53
C LEU A 3 10.37 12.06 -12.84
N ALA A 4 9.21 12.31 -13.47
CA ALA A 4 8.74 11.51 -14.61
C ALA A 4 9.72 11.54 -15.80
N ASP A 5 10.33 12.69 -16.08
CA ASP A 5 11.23 12.89 -17.21
C ASP A 5 12.69 12.52 -16.88
N LYS A 6 12.94 12.01 -15.67
CA LYS A 6 14.28 11.65 -15.17
C LYS A 6 14.58 10.16 -15.27
N GLY A 7 13.67 9.36 -15.84
CA GLY A 7 13.80 7.90 -15.92
C GLY A 7 13.64 7.19 -14.57
N VAL A 8 13.18 7.88 -13.53
CA VAL A 8 12.98 7.32 -12.18
C VAL A 8 11.54 6.86 -12.01
N ARG A 9 11.37 5.64 -11.50
CA ARG A 9 10.08 5.08 -11.13
C ARG A 9 9.91 5.12 -9.62
N VAL A 10 8.76 5.62 -9.17
CA VAL A 10 8.42 5.71 -7.74
C VAL A 10 7.16 4.90 -7.50
N GLN A 11 7.21 4.03 -6.49
CA GLN A 11 6.10 3.23 -6.02
C GLN A 11 6.00 3.37 -4.50
N ALA A 12 4.80 3.61 -4.00
CA ALA A 12 4.48 3.50 -2.58
C ALA A 12 3.85 2.12 -2.32
N VAL A 13 4.45 1.33 -1.42
CA VAL A 13 3.92 0.03 -1.00
C VAL A 13 3.36 0.17 0.41
N LEU A 14 2.05 -0.10 0.58
CA LEU A 14 1.36 0.04 1.86
C LEU A 14 0.86 -1.33 2.33
N PRO A 15 1.62 -2.01 3.18
CA PRO A 15 1.22 -3.32 3.68
C PRO A 15 0.25 -3.23 4.87
N GLY A 16 -0.55 -4.28 5.04
CA GLY A 16 -1.27 -4.57 6.28
C GLY A 16 -0.37 -5.24 7.32
N ALA A 17 -0.97 -5.95 8.28
CA ALA A 17 -0.18 -6.71 9.23
C ALA A 17 0.64 -7.78 8.50
N THR A 18 1.95 -7.76 8.70
CA THR A 18 2.90 -8.65 8.03
C THR A 18 3.71 -9.42 9.06
N ALA A 19 3.86 -10.72 8.88
CA ALA A 19 4.65 -11.59 9.73
C ALA A 19 6.15 -11.25 9.65
N THR A 20 6.58 -10.34 10.53
CA THR A 20 7.96 -9.88 10.65
C THR A 20 8.32 -9.74 12.13
N GLU A 21 9.61 -9.68 12.45
CA GLU A 21 10.13 -9.51 13.82
C GLU A 21 9.69 -8.19 14.48
N PHE A 22 9.26 -7.21 13.68
CA PHE A 22 8.76 -5.90 14.11
C PHE A 22 7.71 -5.99 15.24
N TRP A 23 6.83 -6.98 15.18
CA TRP A 23 5.75 -7.18 16.15
C TRP A 23 6.24 -7.57 17.54
N ALA A 24 7.22 -8.49 17.61
CA ALA A 24 7.84 -8.89 18.86
C ALA A 24 8.57 -7.72 19.52
N THR A 25 9.29 -6.91 18.73
CA THR A 25 9.94 -5.68 19.22
C THR A 25 8.93 -4.63 19.68
N GLY A 26 7.77 -4.55 19.02
CA GLY A 26 6.70 -3.61 19.33
C GLY A 26 5.85 -3.96 20.56
N GLY A 27 6.13 -5.07 21.24
CA GLY A 27 5.41 -5.49 22.46
C GLY A 27 4.10 -6.25 22.22
N LEU A 28 3.75 -6.52 20.96
CA LEU A 28 2.62 -7.38 20.59
C LEU A 28 3.11 -8.40 19.56
N PRO A 29 3.54 -9.60 19.99
CA PRO A 29 3.97 -10.66 19.08
C PRO A 29 2.93 -10.96 18.01
N VAL A 30 3.38 -11.26 16.79
CA VAL A 30 2.49 -11.43 15.63
C VAL A 30 1.50 -12.59 15.83
N GLU A 31 1.87 -13.58 16.63
CA GLU A 31 1.06 -14.74 17.00
C GLU A 31 -0.20 -14.36 17.79
N HIS A 32 -0.23 -13.17 18.37
CA HIS A 32 -1.39 -12.62 19.09
C HIS A 32 -2.33 -11.82 18.18
N LEU A 33 -1.96 -11.60 16.92
CA LEU A 33 -2.86 -11.00 15.94
C LEU A 33 -3.81 -12.05 15.36
N PRO A 34 -5.02 -11.65 14.94
CA PRO A 34 -5.90 -12.55 14.19
C PRO A 34 -5.20 -13.04 12.91
N ALA A 35 -5.02 -14.35 12.77
CA ALA A 35 -4.23 -14.93 11.67
C ALA A 35 -4.75 -14.51 10.28
N GLN A 36 -6.07 -14.26 10.15
CA GLN A 36 -6.69 -13.84 8.89
C GLN A 36 -6.30 -12.43 8.42
N ILE A 37 -5.73 -11.59 9.29
CA ILE A 37 -5.26 -10.24 8.91
C ILE A 37 -3.75 -10.18 8.67
N VAL A 38 -3.03 -11.28 8.94
CA VAL A 38 -1.58 -11.35 8.85
C VAL A 38 -1.18 -11.97 7.52
N MET A 39 -0.44 -11.21 6.71
CA MET A 39 0.19 -11.68 5.47
C MET A 39 1.61 -12.16 5.75
N ARG A 40 2.08 -13.18 5.03
CA ARG A 40 3.50 -13.56 5.07
C ARG A 40 4.35 -12.51 4.37
N ALA A 41 5.59 -12.33 4.80
CA ALA A 41 6.48 -11.33 4.20
C ALA A 41 6.77 -11.64 2.72
N GLU A 42 6.88 -12.92 2.35
CA GLU A 42 7.11 -13.36 0.98
C GLU A 42 5.94 -12.97 0.08
N ASP A 43 4.70 -13.23 0.51
CA ASP A 43 3.51 -12.92 -0.27
C ASP A 43 3.33 -11.41 -0.48
N LEU A 44 3.68 -10.61 0.54
CA LEU A 44 3.70 -9.15 0.45
C LEU A 44 4.69 -8.68 -0.59
N VAL A 45 5.92 -9.20 -0.57
CA VAL A 45 6.98 -8.79 -1.49
C VAL A 45 6.62 -9.20 -2.92
N ASP A 46 6.11 -10.41 -3.12
CA ASP A 46 5.65 -10.89 -4.42
C ASP A 46 4.55 -9.97 -4.99
N ALA A 47 3.56 -9.61 -4.17
CA ALA A 47 2.50 -8.68 -4.58
C ALA A 47 3.05 -7.27 -4.88
N ALA A 48 3.99 -6.78 -4.08
CA ALA A 48 4.61 -5.47 -4.26
C ALA A 48 5.41 -5.39 -5.58
N LEU A 49 6.21 -6.42 -5.86
CA LEU A 49 7.00 -6.52 -7.08
C LEU A 49 6.13 -6.72 -8.31
N LEU A 50 5.05 -7.50 -8.21
CA LEU A 50 4.07 -7.61 -9.30
C LEU A 50 3.41 -6.26 -9.62
N GLY A 51 3.02 -5.50 -8.59
CA GLY A 51 2.51 -4.14 -8.77
C GLY A 51 3.56 -3.21 -9.37
N PHE A 52 4.83 -3.37 -8.96
CA PHE A 52 5.94 -2.62 -9.54
C PHE A 52 6.06 -2.95 -11.02
N ASP A 53 6.12 -4.21 -11.43
CA ASP A 53 6.23 -4.60 -12.84
C ASP A 53 5.07 -4.08 -13.70
N ARG A 54 3.87 -3.98 -13.12
CA ARG A 54 2.66 -3.39 -13.76
C ARG A 54 2.67 -1.87 -13.86
N GLY A 55 3.65 -1.19 -13.25
CA GLY A 55 3.72 0.27 -13.26
C GLY A 55 2.80 0.94 -12.25
N GLU A 56 2.32 0.22 -11.23
CA GLU A 56 1.51 0.80 -10.17
C GLU A 56 2.32 1.85 -9.39
N LYS A 57 1.73 3.04 -9.18
CA LYS A 57 2.34 4.08 -8.34
C LYS A 57 2.09 3.83 -6.85
N VAL A 58 0.99 3.14 -6.54
CA VAL A 58 0.56 2.80 -5.18
C VAL A 58 0.09 1.35 -5.21
N THR A 59 0.74 0.50 -4.44
CA THR A 59 0.40 -0.92 -4.32
C THR A 59 0.05 -1.21 -2.87
N ILE A 60 -1.15 -1.74 -2.63
CA ILE A 60 -1.68 -2.02 -1.29
C ILE A 60 -2.05 -3.50 -1.25
N PRO A 61 -1.10 -4.41 -0.95
CA PRO A 61 -1.30 -5.86 -1.12
C PRO A 61 -2.52 -6.41 -0.37
N SER A 62 -2.80 -5.87 0.82
CA SER A 62 -3.89 -6.33 1.69
C SER A 62 -5.23 -5.65 1.40
N LEU A 63 -5.31 -4.72 0.44
CA LEU A 63 -6.56 -4.03 0.15
C LEU A 63 -7.37 -4.79 -0.89
N HIS A 64 -8.52 -5.30 -0.43
CA HIS A 64 -9.60 -5.75 -1.29
C HIS A 64 -10.84 -4.91 -0.98
N PRO A 65 -11.58 -4.37 -1.98
CA PRO A 65 -11.39 -4.37 -3.43
C PRO A 65 -10.75 -3.04 -3.95
N VAL A 66 -10.11 -3.03 -5.12
CA VAL A 66 -9.36 -1.87 -5.67
C VAL A 66 -10.23 -0.62 -5.86
N GLU A 67 -11.53 -0.82 -6.05
CA GLU A 67 -12.53 0.24 -6.18
C GLU A 67 -12.59 1.14 -4.95
N SER A 68 -12.26 0.63 -3.77
CA SER A 68 -12.18 1.45 -2.55
C SER A 68 -11.05 2.47 -2.63
N TRP A 69 -9.89 2.08 -3.17
CA TRP A 69 -8.79 3.02 -3.42
C TRP A 69 -9.16 4.05 -4.48
N ASN A 70 -9.75 3.62 -5.58
CA ASN A 70 -10.14 4.52 -6.68
C ASN A 70 -11.18 5.55 -6.22
N ARG A 71 -12.16 5.15 -5.41
CA ARG A 71 -13.15 6.06 -4.83
C ARG A 71 -12.51 7.09 -3.90
N TYR A 72 -11.59 6.65 -3.04
CA TYR A 72 -10.85 7.56 -2.17
C TYR A 72 -10.05 8.59 -2.97
N GLU A 73 -9.30 8.15 -3.97
CA GLU A 73 -8.47 9.04 -4.79
C GLU A 73 -9.31 10.02 -5.63
N ALA A 74 -10.46 9.58 -6.14
CA ALA A 74 -11.41 10.45 -6.82
C ALA A 74 -11.97 11.55 -5.89
N ALA A 75 -12.39 11.16 -4.67
CA ALA A 75 -12.86 12.11 -3.66
C ALA A 75 -11.76 13.10 -3.26
N ARG A 76 -10.52 12.62 -3.09
CA ARG A 76 -9.35 13.45 -2.77
C ARG A 76 -9.10 14.52 -3.84
N ARG A 77 -9.26 14.17 -5.12
CA ARG A 77 -9.09 15.11 -6.24
C ARG A 77 -10.21 16.14 -6.31
N ALA A 78 -11.46 15.72 -6.11
CA ALA A 78 -12.61 16.64 -6.11
C ALA A 78 -12.47 17.74 -5.05
N MET A 79 -11.90 17.44 -3.88
CA MET A 79 -11.64 18.46 -2.85
C MET A 79 -10.76 19.62 -3.34
N ALA A 80 -9.82 19.38 -4.27
CA ALA A 80 -8.94 20.42 -4.78
C ALA A 80 -9.70 21.55 -5.49
N GLU A 81 -10.86 21.26 -6.06
CA GLU A 81 -11.73 22.24 -6.73
C GLU A 81 -12.39 23.21 -5.73
N HIS A 82 -12.42 22.86 -4.44
CA HIS A 82 -13.05 23.64 -3.37
C HIS A 82 -12.06 24.41 -2.49
N LEU A 83 -10.75 24.25 -2.68
CA LEU A 83 -9.73 24.86 -1.80
C LEU A 83 -9.44 26.34 -2.11
N SER A 84 -10.07 26.92 -3.13
CA SER A 84 -9.90 28.33 -3.51
C SER A 84 -11.18 28.97 -4.07
N SER A 85 -12.34 28.40 -3.72
CA SER A 85 -13.68 28.90 -4.03
C SER A 85 -14.28 29.65 -2.84
#